data_AF-A0A537R239-F1
#
_entry.id   AF-A0A537R239-F1
#
_cell.length_a   1.000
_cell.length_b   1.000
_cell.length_c   1.000
_cell.angle_alpha   90.00
_cell.angle_beta   90.00
_cell.angle_gamma   90.00
#
_symmetry.space_group_name_H-M   'P 1'
#
loop_
_entity.id
_entity.type
_entity.pdbx_description
1 polymer ?
#
loop_
_entity_poly.entity_id
_entity_poly.type
_entity_poly.pdbx_seq_one_letter_code
_entity_poly.pdbx_strand_id
1 'polypeptide(L)' 'MPNFNSRRWTKEDIAKLKNLAQKYPTASVAGQLGRTAAATAIKAHELRLSLKMRRRNTEGETPMVVDPGPSGMDLPE' A
#
# COMPACT_ATOMS: atom_id res chain seq x y z
N MET A 1 15.73 -7.29 -28.71
CA MET A 1 14.96 -7.68 -27.50
C MET A 1 13.57 -8.14 -27.93
N PRO A 2 12.91 -9.11 -27.29
CA PRO A 2 11.56 -9.52 -27.70
C PRO A 2 10.51 -8.48 -27.27
N ASN A 3 9.57 -8.22 -28.18
CA ASN A 3 8.62 -7.10 -28.16
C ASN A 3 7.32 -7.51 -27.44
N PHE A 4 7.27 -7.47 -26.10
CA PHE A 4 6.09 -7.90 -25.33
C PHE A 4 4.96 -6.84 -25.25
N ASN A 5 4.97 -5.81 -26.11
CA ASN A 5 4.30 -4.55 -25.83
C ASN A 5 3.09 -4.26 -26.72
N SER A 6 1.99 -5.00 -26.55
CA SER A 6 0.67 -4.58 -27.06
C SER A 6 -0.55 -5.27 -26.45
N ARG A 7 -0.42 -6.16 -25.45
CA ARG A 7 -1.61 -6.62 -24.73
C ARG A 7 -2.14 -5.48 -23.84
N ARG A 8 -3.32 -4.98 -24.18
CA ARG A 8 -4.07 -4.04 -23.32
C ARG A 8 -4.21 -4.64 -21.91
N TRP A 9 -4.14 -3.79 -20.90
CA TRP A 9 -4.48 -4.19 -19.53
C TRP A 9 -5.98 -4.46 -19.45
N THR A 10 -6.37 -5.69 -19.13
CA THR A 10 -7.78 -6.01 -18.90
C THR A 10 -8.20 -5.54 -17.51
N LYS A 11 -9.52 -5.45 -17.27
CA LYS A 11 -10.04 -5.13 -15.93
C LYS A 11 -9.61 -6.19 -14.90
N GLU A 12 -9.53 -7.44 -15.31
CA GLU A 12 -9.06 -8.56 -14.48
C GLU A 12 -7.57 -8.42 -14.13
N ASP A 13 -6.73 -8.06 -15.09
CA ASP A 13 -5.30 -7.78 -14.83
C ASP A 13 -5.14 -6.64 -13.81
N ILE A 14 -5.95 -5.57 -13.94
CA ILE A 14 -5.91 -4.44 -13.02
C ILE A 14 -6.38 -4.86 -11.61
N ALA A 15 -7.44 -5.66 -11.51
CA ALA A 15 -7.94 -6.16 -10.23
C ALA A 15 -6.90 -7.06 -9.54
N LYS A 16 -6.26 -7.97 -10.28
CA LYS A 16 -5.16 -8.82 -9.78
C LYS A 16 -3.96 -7.98 -9.36
N LEU A 17 -3.55 -7.01 -10.18
CA LEU A 17 -2.47 -6.09 -9.86
C LEU A 17 -2.74 -5.34 -8.55
N LYS A 18 -3.96 -4.84 -8.33
CA LYS A 18 -4.36 -4.15 -7.09
C LYS A 18 -4.29 -5.06 -5.87
N ASN A 19 -4.82 -6.28 -5.97
CA ASN A 19 -4.86 -7.22 -4.85
C ASN A 19 -3.45 -7.70 -4.48
N LEU A 20 -2.63 -7.97 -5.50
CA LEU A 20 -1.28 -8.51 -5.33
C LEU A 20 -0.26 -7.42 -4.95
N ALA A 21 -0.37 -6.20 -5.48
CA ALA A 21 0.54 -5.09 -5.18
C ALA A 21 0.54 -4.68 -3.70
N GLN A 22 -0.54 -4.99 -2.95
CA GLN A 22 -0.60 -4.75 -1.50
C GLN A 22 0.08 -5.85 -0.67
N LYS A 23 0.35 -7.02 -1.25
CA LYS A 23 0.82 -8.22 -0.54
C LYS A 23 2.19 -8.71 -1.03
N TYR A 24 2.51 -8.49 -2.30
CA TYR A 24 3.65 -9.09 -2.98
C TYR A 24 4.46 -8.03 -3.75
N PRO A 25 5.78 -8.24 -3.89
CA PRO A 25 6.63 -7.37 -4.68
C PRO A 25 6.31 -7.49 -6.18
N THR A 26 6.58 -6.41 -6.92
CA THR A 26 6.27 -6.29 -8.36
C THR A 26 6.80 -7.45 -9.21
N ALA A 27 7.96 -8.01 -8.88
CA ALA A 27 8.53 -9.15 -9.59
C ALA A 27 7.64 -10.41 -9.50
N SER A 28 7.11 -10.72 -8.32
CA SER A 28 6.19 -11.85 -8.14
C SER A 28 4.86 -11.63 -8.85
N VAL A 29 4.33 -10.40 -8.78
CA VAL A 29 3.09 -10.04 -9.48
C VAL A 29 3.25 -10.14 -10.99
N ALA A 30 4.39 -9.67 -11.51
CA ALA A 30 4.72 -9.75 -12.93
C ALA A 30 4.78 -11.20 -13.42
N GLY A 31 5.39 -12.10 -12.63
CA GLY A 31 5.40 -13.54 -12.92
C GLY A 31 3.99 -14.14 -13.00
N GLN A 32 3.09 -13.78 -12.08
CA GLN A 32 1.70 -14.26 -12.10
C GLN A 32 0.88 -13.71 -13.26
N LEU A 33 1.16 -12.47 -13.69
CA LEU A 33 0.47 -11.84 -14.82
C LEU A 33 1.10 -12.23 -16.17
N GLY A 34 2.20 -12.99 -16.18
CA GLY A 34 2.96 -13.29 -17.40
C GLY A 34 3.49 -12.03 -18.08
N ARG A 35 3.80 -10.99 -17.31
CA ARG A 35 4.32 -9.70 -17.79
C ARG A 35 5.70 -9.40 -17.23
N THR A 36 6.35 -8.40 -17.80
CA THR A 36 7.62 -7.91 -17.28
C THR A 36 7.41 -7.08 -16.01
N ALA A 37 8.38 -7.15 -15.10
CA ALA A 37 8.39 -6.35 -13.88
C ALA A 37 8.31 -4.85 -14.18
N ALA A 38 9.01 -4.39 -15.24
CA ALA A 38 8.98 -3.00 -15.69
C ALA A 38 7.58 -2.54 -16.11
N ALA A 39 6.88 -3.30 -16.97
CA ALA A 39 5.52 -2.94 -17.39
C ALA A 39 4.53 -2.93 -16.21
N THR A 40 4.72 -3.87 -15.27
CA THR A 40 3.91 -3.97 -14.05
C THR A 40 4.17 -2.79 -13.11
N ALA A 41 5.42 -2.35 -12.97
CA ALA A 41 5.81 -1.19 -12.19
C ALA A 41 5.22 0.11 -12.76
N ILE A 42 5.36 0.33 -14.07
CA ILE A 42 4.79 1.50 -14.75
C ILE A 42 3.28 1.54 -14.56
N LYS A 43 2.58 0.39 -14.74
CA LYS A 43 1.13 0.36 -14.55
C LYS A 43 0.72 0.58 -13.10
N ALA A 44 1.44 0.01 -12.14
CA ALA A 44 1.17 0.23 -10.72
C ALA A 44 1.34 1.71 -10.36
N HIS A 45 2.37 2.37 -10.91
CA HIS A 45 2.60 3.81 -10.75
C HIS A 45 1.47 4.64 -11.37
N GLU A 46 1.04 4.32 -12.59
CA GLU A 46 -0.10 4.97 -13.27
C GLU A 46 -1.41 4.83 -12.47
N LEU A 47 -1.61 3.68 -11.84
CA LEU A 47 -2.76 3.41 -10.96
C LEU A 47 -2.60 3.97 -9.55
N ARG A 48 -1.50 4.69 -9.26
CA ARG A 48 -1.12 5.21 -7.94
C ARG A 48 -1.19 4.14 -6.84
N LEU A 49 -0.89 2.90 -7.19
CA LEU A 49 -0.82 1.80 -6.24
C LEU A 49 0.47 1.94 -5.45
N SER A 50 0.32 2.32 -4.19
CA SER A 50 1.42 2.25 -3.25
C SER A 50 1.80 0.78 -3.08
N LEU A 51 2.89 0.34 -3.70
CA LEU A 51 3.63 -0.89 -3.40
C LEU A 51 4.26 -0.82 -1.98
N LYS A 52 3.62 -0.07 -1.08
CA LYS A 52 3.98 0.01 0.32
C LYS A 52 3.77 -1.38 0.84
N MET A 53 4.91 -2.06 1.08
CA MET A 53 5.03 -3.07 2.10
C MET A 53 4.25 -2.53 3.30
N ARG A 54 3.01 -3.00 3.45
CA ARG A 54 2.14 -2.56 4.52
C ARG A 54 2.82 -3.15 5.74
N ARG A 55 3.68 -2.35 6.39
CA ARG A 55 3.84 -2.42 7.84
C ARG A 55 2.42 -2.52 8.32
N ARG A 56 2.04 -3.72 8.79
CA ARG A 56 0.75 -3.94 9.41
C ARG A 56 0.70 -2.95 10.57
N ASN A 57 0.15 -1.76 10.34
CA ASN A 57 -0.57 -1.04 11.37
C ASN A 57 -1.88 -1.81 11.50
N THR A 58 -1.72 -2.97 12.10
CA THR A 58 -2.69 -3.58 12.97
C THR A 58 -3.07 -2.49 14.00
N GLU A 59 -4.38 -2.25 14.11
CA GLU A 59 -5.05 -1.73 15.32
C GLU A 59 -4.80 -0.22 15.57
N GLY A 60 -5.77 0.69 15.51
CA GLY A 60 -7.15 0.55 15.97
C GLY A 60 -7.14 0.29 17.47
N GLU A 61 -7.49 1.30 18.29
CA GLU A 61 -7.52 1.28 19.76
C GLU A 61 -6.17 1.63 20.41
N THR A 62 -5.97 2.76 21.11
CA THR A 62 -6.86 3.55 21.96
C THR A 62 -6.56 5.06 21.83
N PRO A 63 -7.56 5.95 21.81
CA PRO A 63 -7.31 7.35 22.14
C PRO A 63 -6.86 7.37 23.62
N MET A 64 -5.57 7.57 23.86
CA MET A 64 -5.13 8.03 25.17
C MET A 64 -5.70 9.43 25.35
N VAL A 65 -6.91 9.48 25.88
CA VAL A 65 -7.45 10.63 26.59
C VAL A 65 -6.51 10.90 27.75
N VAL A 66 -5.41 11.59 27.45
CA VAL A 66 -4.68 12.35 28.44
C VAL A 66 -5.56 13.56 28.75
N ASP A 67 -6.52 13.36 29.63
CA ASP A 67 -7.08 14.43 30.46
C ASP A 67 -6.26 14.41 31.77
N PRO A 68 -5.15 15.16 31.86
CA PRO A 68 -4.63 15.52 33.16
C PRO A 68 -5.56 16.63 33.63
N GLY A 69 -6.57 16.25 34.40
CA GLY A 69 -7.53 17.17 34.99
C GLY A 69 -6.83 18.38 35.64
N PRO A 70 -7.49 19.54 35.69
CA PRO A 70 -6.88 20.78 36.16
C PRO A 70 -6.62 20.67 37.66
N SER A 71 -5.41 20.26 38.05
CA SER A 71 -4.97 20.38 39.43
C SER A 71 -4.52 21.82 39.68
N GLY A 72 -5.50 22.70 39.86
CA GLY A 72 -5.32 23.88 40.67
C GLY A 72 -5.26 23.45 42.14
N MET A 73 -4.10 23.57 42.75
CA MET A 73 -3.95 23.69 44.20
C MET A 73 -2.87 24.74 44.45
N ASP A 74 -3.35 25.93 44.80
CA ASP A 74 -2.62 27.07 45.33
C ASP A 74 -1.97 26.70 46.67
N LEU A 75 -0.67 26.90 46.82
CA LEU A 75 0.04 26.80 48.10
C LEU A 75 0.60 28.19 48.46
N PRO A 76 0.16 28.82 49.56
CA PRO A 76 0.73 30.06 50.05
C PRO A 76 2.01 29.80 50.87
N GLU A 77 3.00 30.68 50.74
CA GLU A 77 4.13 30.82 51.68
C GLU A 77 3.98 32.13 52.46
#